data_AF-A0A365Z666-F1
#
_entry.id   AF-A0A365Z666-F1
#
_cell.length_a   1.000
_cell.length_b   1.000
_cell.length_c   1.000
_cell.angle_alpha   90.00
_cell.angle_beta   90.00
_cell.angle_gamma   90.00
#
_symmetry.space_group_name_H-M   'P 1'
#
loop_
_entity.id
_entity.type
_entity.pdbx_description
1 polymer ?
#
loop_
_entity_poly.entity_id
_entity_poly.type
_entity_poly.pdbx_seq_one_letter_code
_entity_poly.pdbx_strand_id
1 'polypeptide(L)'
;AIIESIRAGLVFALKEAVGVDTIRANEERFLRRAVEAWRHEPAIEILGNLEAERLSIVSFVVRAPSGSYLHHNFVVAVLSDLFGIQSRGGCSCAGPYGHHLLGIDLERSQEFGREVDRGCEGIKPGWVRINFNYFISRS
;
A
#
# COMPACT_ATOMS: atom_id res chain seq x y z
N ALA A 1 -31.46 -4.96 -9.91
CA ALA A 1 -32.08 -5.71 -8.80
C ALA A 1 -31.83 -7.22 -8.88
N ILE A 2 -32.55 -8.00 -9.71
CA ILE A 2 -32.47 -9.49 -9.66
C ILE A 2 -31.06 -10.04 -9.98
N ILE A 3 -30.44 -9.59 -11.08
CA ILE A 3 -29.10 -10.08 -11.48
C ILE A 3 -28.01 -9.70 -10.47
N GLU A 4 -28.11 -8.53 -9.85
CA GLU A 4 -27.16 -8.08 -8.82
C GLU A 4 -27.28 -8.93 -7.57
N SER A 5 -28.50 -9.27 -7.15
CA SER A 5 -28.75 -10.18 -6.03
C SER A 5 -28.22 -11.58 -6.29
N ILE A 6 -28.36 -12.10 -7.52
CA ILE A 6 -27.79 -13.40 -7.91
C ILE A 6 -26.25 -13.35 -7.83
N ARG A 7 -25.62 -12.31 -8.37
CA ARG A 7 -24.16 -12.15 -8.30
C ARG A 7 -23.67 -12.05 -6.86
N ALA A 8 -24.35 -11.27 -6.03
CA ALA A 8 -24.03 -11.15 -4.61
C ALA A 8 -24.10 -12.53 -3.93
N GLY A 9 -25.21 -13.26 -4.10
CA GLY A 9 -25.38 -14.61 -3.55
C GLY A 9 -24.28 -15.58 -3.97
N LEU A 10 -23.86 -15.57 -5.23
CA LEU A 10 -22.76 -16.40 -5.73
C LEU A 10 -21.42 -16.02 -5.09
N VAL A 11 -21.14 -14.74 -4.89
CA VAL A 11 -19.91 -14.27 -4.23
C VAL A 11 -19.86 -14.73 -2.76
N PHE A 12 -20.98 -14.65 -2.04
CA PHE A 12 -21.06 -15.16 -0.66
C PHE A 12 -20.87 -16.68 -0.60
N ALA A 13 -21.57 -17.43 -1.46
CA ALA A 13 -21.43 -18.89 -1.52
C ALA A 13 -19.99 -19.32 -1.84
N LEU A 14 -19.31 -18.62 -2.76
CA LEU A 14 -17.91 -18.87 -3.07
C LEU A 14 -17.01 -18.61 -1.85
N LYS A 15 -17.20 -17.48 -1.17
CA LYS A 15 -16.43 -17.13 0.03
C LYS A 15 -16.60 -18.20 1.12
N GLU A 16 -17.83 -18.67 1.34
CA GLU A 16 -18.14 -19.72 2.31
C GLU A 16 -17.49 -21.06 1.91
N ALA A 17 -17.53 -21.42 0.63
CA ALA A 17 -16.91 -22.65 0.13
C ALA A 17 -15.37 -22.66 0.29
N VAL A 18 -14.70 -21.51 0.13
CA VAL A 18 -13.26 -21.39 0.40
C VAL A 18 -12.96 -21.43 1.90
N GLY A 19 -13.82 -20.81 2.70
CA GLY A 19 -13.70 -20.74 4.15
C GLY A 19 -12.82 -19.58 4.64
N VAL A 20 -13.25 -18.90 5.69
CA VAL A 20 -12.57 -17.71 6.26
C VAL A 20 -11.17 -18.06 6.75
N ASP A 21 -11.00 -19.20 7.40
CA ASP A 21 -9.69 -19.62 7.93
C ASP A 21 -8.68 -19.88 6.80
N THR A 22 -9.13 -20.49 5.70
CA THR A 22 -8.31 -20.70 4.50
C THR A 22 -7.90 -19.37 3.87
N ILE A 23 -8.83 -18.41 3.75
CA ILE A 23 -8.56 -17.07 3.21
C ILE A 23 -7.49 -16.39 4.06
N ARG A 24 -7.70 -16.33 5.39
CA ARG A 24 -6.79 -15.70 6.34
C ARG A 24 -5.40 -16.36 6.31
N ALA A 25 -5.32 -17.68 6.32
CA ALA A 25 -4.05 -18.40 6.28
C ALA A 25 -3.25 -18.13 4.99
N ASN A 26 -3.92 -18.03 3.83
CA ASN A 26 -3.24 -17.70 2.58
C ASN A 26 -2.77 -16.25 2.53
N GLU A 27 -3.63 -15.31 2.94
CA GLU A 27 -3.32 -13.88 3.03
C GLU A 27 -2.13 -13.62 3.96
N GLU A 28 -2.13 -14.25 5.14
CA GLU A 28 -1.04 -14.13 6.10
C GLU A 28 0.26 -14.72 5.56
N ARG A 29 0.20 -15.86 4.86
CA ARG A 29 1.38 -16.46 4.22
C ARG A 29 2.00 -15.52 3.19
N PHE A 30 1.19 -14.89 2.34
CA PHE A 30 1.71 -13.96 1.33
C PHE A 30 2.26 -12.70 1.97
N LEU A 31 1.56 -12.15 2.96
CA LEU A 31 2.03 -10.99 3.72
C LEU A 31 3.38 -11.27 4.38
N ARG A 32 3.52 -12.39 5.12
CA ARG A 32 4.80 -12.77 5.77
C ARG A 32 5.92 -12.89 4.75
N ARG A 33 5.69 -13.58 3.63
CA ARG A 33 6.70 -13.73 2.57
C ARG A 33 7.14 -12.39 1.99
N ALA A 34 6.19 -11.48 1.73
CA ALA A 34 6.50 -10.15 1.19
C ALA A 34 7.31 -9.32 2.19
N VAL A 35 6.88 -9.29 3.46
CA VAL A 35 7.57 -8.58 4.54
C VAL A 35 8.98 -9.14 4.76
N GLU A 36 9.14 -10.47 4.77
CA GLU A 36 10.44 -11.12 4.93
C GLU A 36 11.39 -10.81 3.76
N ALA A 37 10.89 -10.75 2.54
CA ALA A 37 11.70 -10.36 1.39
C ALA A 37 12.09 -8.87 1.47
N TRP A 38 11.12 -8.00 1.75
CA TRP A 38 11.29 -6.55 1.63
C TRP A 38 11.99 -5.91 2.83
N ARG A 39 11.95 -6.52 4.02
CA ARG A 39 12.67 -5.99 5.19
C ARG A 39 14.20 -5.95 4.98
N HIS A 40 14.72 -6.71 4.03
CA HIS A 40 16.14 -6.76 3.69
C HIS A 40 16.49 -5.88 2.48
N GLU A 41 15.51 -5.21 1.87
CA GLU A 41 15.72 -4.32 0.72
C GLU A 41 15.92 -2.88 1.21
N PRO A 42 17.15 -2.32 1.16
CA PRO A 42 17.45 -0.99 1.71
C PRO A 42 16.72 0.15 1.01
N ALA A 43 16.27 -0.04 -0.23
CA ALA A 43 15.49 0.96 -0.95
C ALA A 43 14.01 0.98 -0.55
N ILE A 44 13.49 -0.03 0.16
CA ILE A 44 12.08 -0.14 0.53
C ILE A 44 11.92 0.09 2.03
N GLU A 45 11.05 1.02 2.38
CA GLU A 45 10.64 1.25 3.77
C GLU A 45 9.16 0.90 3.92
N ILE A 46 8.90 -0.16 4.69
CA ILE A 46 7.54 -0.62 4.98
C ILE A 46 6.96 0.24 6.11
N LEU A 47 5.75 0.74 5.89
CA LEU A 47 5.06 1.63 6.82
C LEU A 47 4.06 0.87 7.71
N GLY A 48 3.96 1.33 8.95
CA GLY A 48 3.04 0.83 9.97
C GLY A 48 3.62 -0.31 10.80
N ASN A 49 2.85 -0.77 11.79
CA ASN A 49 3.27 -1.86 12.67
C ASN A 49 3.17 -3.21 11.93
N LEU A 50 4.27 -3.95 11.87
CA LEU A 50 4.34 -5.28 11.26
C LEU A 50 3.91 -6.40 12.21
N GLU A 51 3.93 -6.14 13.52
CA GLU A 51 3.63 -7.13 14.57
C GLU A 51 2.13 -7.14 14.94
N ALA A 52 1.35 -6.17 14.47
CA ALA A 52 -0.08 -6.09 14.73
C ALA A 52 -0.89 -6.95 13.74
N GLU A 53 -2.01 -7.51 14.20
CA GLU A 53 -2.99 -8.13 13.29
C GLU A 53 -3.44 -7.10 12.25
N ARG A 54 -3.34 -7.46 10.98
CA ARG A 54 -3.60 -6.57 9.85
C ARG A 54 -4.17 -7.33 8.67
N LEU A 55 -4.87 -6.59 7.82
CA LEU A 55 -5.18 -7.06 6.47
C LEU A 55 -3.88 -7.29 5.70
N SER A 56 -3.92 -8.13 4.66
CA SER A 56 -2.80 -8.42 3.76
C SER A 56 -2.46 -7.26 2.81
N ILE A 57 -2.57 -6.02 3.31
CA ILE A 57 -2.23 -4.78 2.62
C ILE A 57 -0.89 -4.28 3.17
N VAL A 58 0.05 -3.98 2.29
CA VAL A 58 1.35 -3.39 2.64
C VAL A 58 1.45 -1.98 2.10
N SER A 59 1.77 -1.04 2.98
CA SER A 59 2.08 0.35 2.65
C SER A 59 3.59 0.53 2.67
N PHE A 60 4.17 1.17 1.66
CA PHE A 60 5.62 1.39 1.61
C PHE A 60 6.00 2.65 0.82
N VAL A 61 7.21 3.13 1.07
CA VAL A 61 7.88 4.15 0.26
C VAL A 61 9.19 3.58 -0.31
N VAL A 62 9.64 4.16 -1.42
CA VAL A 62 10.88 3.74 -2.10
C VAL A 62 11.88 4.89 -2.08
N ARG A 63 13.12 4.61 -1.68
CA ARG A 63 14.23 5.57 -1.66
C ARG A 63 15.01 5.50 -2.97
N ALA A 64 15.28 6.65 -3.57
CA ALA A 64 16.19 6.79 -4.69
C ALA A 64 17.65 6.73 -4.22
N PRO A 65 18.61 6.42 -5.11
CA PRO A 65 20.04 6.44 -4.76
C PRO A 65 20.56 7.78 -4.23
N SER A 66 19.88 8.88 -4.58
CA SER A 66 20.15 10.23 -4.04
C SER A 66 19.80 10.40 -2.55
N GLY A 67 19.08 9.44 -1.95
CA GLY A 67 18.59 9.48 -0.58
C GLY A 67 17.17 10.04 -0.43
N SER A 68 16.61 10.67 -1.47
CA SER A 68 15.23 11.18 -1.50
C SER A 68 14.21 10.06 -1.76
N TYR A 69 12.98 10.21 -1.31
CA TYR A 69 11.91 9.26 -1.66
C TYR A 69 11.40 9.51 -3.08
N LEU A 70 11.10 8.41 -3.80
CA LEU A 70 10.38 8.46 -5.07
C LEU A 70 8.92 8.85 -4.83
N HIS A 71 8.39 9.68 -5.73
CA HIS A 71 6.99 10.08 -5.65
C HIS A 71 6.07 8.87 -5.80
N HIS A 72 5.07 8.74 -4.92
CA HIS A 72 4.22 7.55 -4.87
C HIS A 72 3.50 7.25 -6.19
N ASN A 73 3.05 8.29 -6.93
CA ASN A 73 2.43 8.09 -8.25
C ASN A 73 3.41 7.56 -9.30
N PHE A 74 4.69 7.92 -9.21
CA PHE A 74 5.70 7.38 -10.12
C PHE A 74 5.88 5.88 -9.87
N VAL A 75 6.02 5.48 -8.60
CA VAL A 75 6.15 4.06 -8.23
C VAL A 75 4.89 3.27 -8.64
N VAL A 76 3.69 3.83 -8.46
CA VAL A 76 2.43 3.21 -8.90
C VAL A 76 2.37 3.00 -10.40
N ALA A 77 2.79 4.00 -11.18
CA ALA A 77 2.84 3.91 -12.64
C ALA A 77 3.82 2.81 -13.07
N VAL A 78 5.03 2.78 -12.50
CA VAL A 78 6.02 1.73 -12.77
C VAL A 78 5.45 0.34 -12.46
N LEU A 79 4.87 0.15 -11.27
CA LEU A 79 4.30 -1.14 -10.87
C LEU A 79 3.15 -1.58 -11.78
N SER A 80 2.23 -0.67 -12.10
CA SER A 80 1.03 -0.98 -12.86
C SER A 80 1.33 -1.17 -14.34
N ASP A 81 2.11 -0.26 -14.92
CA ASP A 81 2.28 -0.16 -16.38
C ASP A 81 3.39 -1.09 -16.89
N LEU A 82 4.46 -1.30 -16.11
CA LEU A 82 5.58 -2.14 -16.53
C LEU A 82 5.49 -3.58 -15.99
N PHE A 83 4.92 -3.75 -14.80
CA PHE A 83 4.88 -5.06 -14.14
C PHE A 83 3.46 -5.63 -13.98
N GLY A 84 2.42 -4.88 -14.35
CA GLY A 84 1.03 -5.32 -14.19
C GLY A 84 0.58 -5.44 -12.72
N ILE A 85 1.38 -4.95 -11.78
CA ILE A 85 1.09 -5.01 -10.34
C ILE A 85 0.17 -3.84 -9.98
N GLN A 86 -1.11 -4.16 -9.86
CA GLN A 86 -2.13 -3.18 -9.50
C GLN A 86 -1.87 -2.64 -8.09
N SER A 87 -1.51 -1.37 -8.02
CA SER A 87 -1.16 -0.68 -6.78
C SER A 87 -1.95 0.63 -6.65
N ARG A 88 -1.98 1.20 -5.44
CA ARG A 88 -2.64 2.49 -5.19
C ARG A 88 -1.70 3.44 -4.47
N GLY A 89 -1.51 4.61 -5.06
CA GLY A 89 -0.88 5.75 -4.39
C GLY A 89 -1.90 6.47 -3.52
N GLY A 90 -1.45 7.09 -2.45
CA GLY A 90 -2.26 8.04 -1.70
C GLY A 90 -1.38 9.12 -1.10
N CYS A 91 -1.76 10.37 -1.28
CA CYS A 91 -1.27 11.45 -0.44
C CYS A 91 -1.89 11.28 0.96
N SER A 92 -1.14 11.62 2.01
CA SER A 92 -1.70 11.57 3.35
C SER A 92 -2.69 12.71 3.55
N CYS A 93 -3.99 12.48 3.27
CA CYS A 93 -5.05 13.41 3.65
C CYS A 93 -5.22 13.54 5.19
N ALA A 94 -4.51 12.70 5.96
CA ALA A 94 -4.40 12.79 7.41
C ALA A 94 -3.00 13.34 7.76
N GLY A 95 -2.89 14.68 7.84
CA GLY A 95 -1.62 15.38 8.05
C GLY A 95 -0.78 14.84 9.21
N PRO A 96 -1.31 14.75 10.45
CA PRO A 96 -0.53 14.31 11.61
C PRO A 96 -0.05 12.85 11.51
N TYR A 97 -0.89 11.94 11.00
CA TYR A 97 -0.54 10.53 10.84
C TYR A 97 0.50 10.33 9.75
N GLY A 98 0.36 11.02 8.61
CA GLY A 98 1.34 10.99 7.53
C GLY A 98 2.70 11.55 7.96
N HIS A 99 2.72 12.62 8.77
CA HIS A 99 3.98 13.16 9.28
C HIS A 99 4.69 12.18 10.22
N HIS A 100 3.95 11.56 11.13
CA HIS A 100 4.51 10.55 12.04
C HIS A 100 5.04 9.33 11.28
N LEU A 101 4.27 8.83 10.31
CA LEU A 101 4.60 7.64 9.53
C LEU A 101 5.80 7.84 8.60
N LEU A 102 6.03 9.08 8.14
CA LEU A 102 7.10 9.42 7.19
C LEU A 102 8.29 10.15 7.84
N GLY A 103 8.31 10.23 9.18
CA GLY A 103 9.38 10.92 9.92
C GLY A 103 9.53 12.40 9.55
N ILE A 104 8.43 13.06 9.17
CA ILE A 104 8.43 14.47 8.76
C ILE A 104 8.31 15.31 10.03
N ASP A 105 9.38 16.03 10.37
CA ASP A 105 9.35 17.01 11.45
C ASP A 105 8.56 18.28 11.07
N LEU A 106 8.32 19.15 12.05
CA LEU A 106 7.50 20.35 11.87
C LEU A 106 8.11 21.34 10.87
N GLU A 107 9.43 21.36 10.74
CA GLU A 107 10.16 22.27 9.83
C GLU A 107 9.99 21.81 8.36
N ARG A 108 10.17 20.52 8.12
CA ARG A 108 9.96 19.87 6.81
C ARG A 108 8.48 19.88 6.40
N SER A 109 7.58 19.75 7.38
CA SER A 109 6.14 19.93 7.17
C SER A 109 5.77 21.34 6.70
N GLN A 110 6.40 22.38 7.27
CA GLN A 110 6.18 23.77 6.84
C GLN A 110 6.76 24.05 5.46
N GLU A 111 7.91 23.46 5.12
CA GLU A 111 8.50 23.55 3.78
C GLU A 111 7.58 22.92 2.72
N PHE A 112 7.05 21.72 3.00
CA PHE A 112 6.05 21.08 2.14
C PHE A 112 4.75 21.91 2.05
N GLY A 113 4.28 22.51 3.14
CA GLY A 113 3.11 23.39 3.14
C GLY A 113 3.27 24.60 2.24
N ARG A 114 4.42 25.30 2.31
CA ARG A 114 4.70 26.48 1.48
C ARG A 114 4.75 26.16 -0.02
N GLU A 115 5.27 25.01 -0.39
CA GLU A 115 5.34 24.58 -1.78
C GLU A 115 3.98 24.07 -2.32
N VAL A 116 3.17 23.45 -1.46
CA VAL A 116 1.79 23.07 -1.79
C VAL A 116 0.91 24.30 -2.00
N ASP A 117 1.05 25.35 -1.18
CA ASP A 117 0.32 26.62 -1.32
C ASP A 117 0.72 27.39 -2.60
N ARG A 118 1.90 27.10 -3.16
CA ARG A 118 2.37 27.62 -4.46
C ARG A 118 1.81 26.83 -5.67
N GLY A 119 0.95 25.83 -5.43
CA GLY A 119 0.32 25.03 -6.49
C GLY A 119 1.09 23.79 -6.90
N CYS A 120 2.21 23.46 -6.22
CA CYS A 120 2.99 22.25 -6.50
C CYS A 120 2.44 21.06 -5.69
N GLU A 121 1.28 20.54 -6.08
CA GLU A 121 0.64 19.41 -5.38
C GLU A 121 1.46 18.11 -5.40
N GLY A 122 2.38 17.95 -6.37
CA GLY A 122 3.28 16.80 -6.50
C GLY A 122 4.38 16.70 -5.44
N ILE A 123 4.41 17.63 -4.48
CA ILE A 123 5.34 17.62 -3.35
C ILE A 123 4.70 16.95 -2.11
N LYS A 124 3.38 16.66 -2.17
CA LYS A 124 2.67 16.04 -1.04
C LYS A 124 3.25 14.65 -0.74
N PRO A 125 3.77 14.43 0.48
CA PRO A 125 4.31 13.15 0.87
C PRO A 125 3.19 12.11 0.93
N GLY A 126 3.49 10.91 0.46
CA GLY A 126 2.54 9.82 0.32
C GLY A 126 3.24 8.48 0.17
N TRP A 127 2.45 7.42 0.07
CA TRP A 127 2.97 6.05 -0.01
C TRP A 127 2.20 5.22 -1.02
N VAL A 128 2.82 4.10 -1.40
CA VAL A 128 2.22 3.08 -2.25
C VAL A 128 1.59 2.01 -1.39
N ARG A 129 0.45 1.49 -1.82
CA ARG A 129 -0.23 0.34 -1.21
C ARG A 129 -0.45 -0.76 -2.22
N ILE A 130 -0.15 -1.98 -1.81
CA ILE A 130 -0.51 -3.20 -2.53
C ILE A 130 -1.27 -4.16 -1.60
N ASN A 131 -2.08 -5.04 -2.18
CA ASN A 131 -2.86 -6.03 -1.46
C ASN A 131 -2.53 -7.44 -1.94
N PHE A 132 -2.19 -8.32 -1.00
CA PHE A 132 -1.97 -9.74 -1.23
C PHE A 132 -3.25 -10.54 -0.97
N ASN A 133 -4.15 -10.60 -1.95
CA ASN A 133 -5.37 -11.38 -1.84
C ASN A 133 -5.11 -12.89 -1.87
N TYR A 134 -5.99 -13.69 -1.25
CA TYR A 134 -5.85 -15.14 -1.15
C TYR A 134 -5.79 -15.92 -2.48
N PHE A 135 -6.25 -15.32 -3.59
CA PHE A 135 -6.30 -15.93 -4.92
C PHE A 135 -5.10 -15.60 -5.81
N ILE A 136 -4.06 -14.93 -5.29
CA ILE A 136 -2.82 -14.69 -6.04
C ILE A 136 -2.12 -16.03 -6.32
N SER A 137 -1.77 -16.27 -7.58
CA SER A 137 -0.99 -17.44 -7.98
C SER A 137 0.50 -17.24 -7.68
N ARG A 138 1.22 -18.33 -7.41
CA ARG A 138 2.68 -18.31 -7.36
C ARG A 138 3.19 -18.33 -8.81
N SER A 139 3.63 -17.19 -9.32
CA SER A 139 4.54 -17.09 -10.46
C SER A 139 5.98 -17.04 -9.97
#